data_AF-A0A959Y8V8-F1
#
_entry.id   AF-A0A959Y8V8-F1
#
_cell.length_a   1.000
_cell.length_b   1.000
_cell.length_c   1.000
_cell.angle_alpha   90.00
_cell.angle_beta   90.00
_cell.angle_gamma   90.00
#
_symmetry.space_group_name_H-M   'P 1'
#
loop_
_entity.id
_entity.type
_entity.pdbx_description
1 polymer ?
#
loop_
_entity_poly.entity_id
_entity_poly.type
_entity_poly.pdbx_seq_one_letter_code
_entity_poly.pdbx_strand_id
1 'polypeptide(L)'
;TSDQPTFHEIQQAFNDHWAPYDVKDGWYVDQDGARHKAPGWKQFKRWEWYWQQRTGPSGEFPSNLVECQEWEKIAKDAHQPLPGHFKGTSNWTSLGPNSSANIAGIGRINCIAFHPTNANTFWVGTPAGGMWKTTNGGNSWTTNTDDLPVLGVSWIAIHPTQQNTMYIATGDGDAAQSLTAFGHQNYGDTKSVGILKSTNGGNTWTTVLSAQQSDGVLIRKVMIDPAYPDYIYAATSLGIYQSTDAGTTWNNILGGHFMDMEFNPGNSDIVYAASYVPGGGAQVFTTTDYGQNWTQTTNLTGVNRIEIAVTPAAPNNADFVCSDANTNGLHSLWWTNNSGASWSQYFTGGPGTNLLGWMGDASDNGGQGSYDLTLAIDPANYSNIYLGGVNLWRTTDGGNSWFISNIWSGESWNNPPPNPQVVHADKHHVTFHPLQPGVLFDCNDGGVYKSTNGGNTWTDLSDGIVNSQM
;
A
#
# COMPACT_ATOMS: atom_id res chain seq x y z
N THR A 1 -28.68 20.02 11.18
CA THR A 1 -29.22 18.73 10.72
C THR A 1 -28.61 18.47 9.37
N SER A 2 -27.69 17.50 9.25
CA SER A 2 -27.10 17.17 7.96
C SER A 2 -28.15 16.48 7.09
N ASP A 3 -28.27 16.88 5.82
CA ASP A 3 -29.14 16.29 4.78
C ASP A 3 -28.76 14.85 4.37
N GLN A 4 -28.10 14.09 5.24
CA GLN A 4 -27.63 12.74 4.93
C GLN A 4 -28.62 11.70 5.47
N PRO A 5 -29.00 10.69 4.67
CA PRO A 5 -29.92 9.65 5.10
C PRO A 5 -29.30 8.80 6.22
N THR A 6 -30.13 8.44 7.20
CA THR A 6 -29.78 7.51 8.28
C THR A 6 -29.65 6.08 7.76
N PHE A 7 -28.98 5.22 8.54
CA PHE A 7 -28.91 3.79 8.29
C PHE A 7 -30.29 3.17 8.07
N HIS A 8 -31.29 3.55 8.88
CA HIS A 8 -32.65 3.03 8.77
C HIS A 8 -33.35 3.47 7.48
N GLU A 9 -33.16 4.71 7.04
CA GLU A 9 -33.71 5.19 5.77
C GLU A 9 -33.07 4.47 4.58
N ILE A 10 -31.74 4.27 4.60
CA ILE A 10 -31.02 3.52 3.56
C ILE A 10 -31.48 2.05 3.54
N GLN A 11 -31.56 1.41 4.71
CA GLN A 11 -32.04 0.04 4.87
C GLN A 11 -33.47 -0.12 4.34
N GLN A 12 -34.36 0.79 4.70
CA GLN A 12 -35.75 0.78 4.25
C GLN A 12 -35.82 0.94 2.73
N ALA A 13 -35.12 1.93 2.15
CA ALA A 13 -35.11 2.14 0.70
C ALA A 13 -34.59 0.91 -0.07
N PHE A 14 -33.56 0.23 0.44
CA PHE A 14 -33.06 -1.01 -0.15
C PHE A 14 -34.10 -2.13 -0.07
N ASN A 15 -34.71 -2.32 1.10
CA ASN A 15 -35.72 -3.36 1.30
C ASN A 15 -36.94 -3.12 0.41
N ASP A 16 -37.39 -1.87 0.28
CA ASP A 16 -38.51 -1.48 -0.58
C ASP A 16 -38.21 -1.74 -2.07
N HIS A 17 -36.98 -1.45 -2.51
CA HIS A 17 -36.55 -1.73 -3.88
C HIS A 17 -36.60 -3.24 -4.21
N TRP A 18 -36.14 -4.09 -3.29
CA TRP A 18 -36.06 -5.54 -3.52
C TRP A 18 -37.33 -6.32 -3.13
N ALA A 19 -38.25 -5.71 -2.38
CA ALA A 19 -39.48 -6.35 -1.91
C ALA A 19 -40.32 -7.02 -3.02
N PRO A 20 -40.49 -6.44 -4.22
CA PRO A 20 -41.30 -7.07 -5.28
C PRO A 20 -40.69 -8.36 -5.87
N TYR A 21 -39.40 -8.61 -5.62
CA TYR A 21 -38.65 -9.68 -6.29
C TYR A 21 -38.43 -10.94 -5.43
N ASP A 22 -38.79 -10.94 -4.14
CA ASP A 22 -38.50 -12.04 -3.18
C ASP A 22 -37.06 -12.58 -3.31
N VAL A 23 -36.08 -11.67 -3.28
CA VAL A 23 -34.66 -12.03 -3.46
C VAL A 23 -34.19 -12.97 -2.35
N LYS A 24 -33.62 -14.12 -2.73
CA LYS A 24 -32.98 -15.08 -1.82
C LYS A 24 -31.55 -15.34 -2.23
N ASP A 25 -30.63 -15.17 -1.29
CA ASP A 25 -29.18 -15.34 -1.49
C ASP A 25 -28.63 -14.59 -2.72
N GLY A 26 -29.16 -13.40 -2.99
CA GLY A 26 -28.78 -12.56 -4.13
C GLY A 26 -29.33 -13.02 -5.48
N TRP A 27 -30.42 -13.78 -5.51
CA TRP A 27 -31.12 -14.23 -6.71
C TRP A 27 -32.62 -14.05 -6.59
N TYR A 28 -33.31 -13.82 -7.71
CA TYR A 28 -34.77 -13.85 -7.79
C TYR A 28 -35.25 -14.56 -9.06
N VAL A 29 -36.55 -14.87 -9.12
CA VAL A 29 -37.20 -15.46 -10.28
C VAL A 29 -38.27 -14.49 -10.78
N ASP A 30 -38.27 -14.19 -12.08
CA ASP A 30 -39.27 -13.31 -12.67
C ASP A 30 -40.61 -14.01 -12.95
N GLN A 31 -41.57 -13.26 -13.51
CA GLN A 31 -42.91 -13.77 -13.83
C GLN A 31 -42.91 -14.87 -14.90
N ASP A 32 -41.86 -14.94 -15.72
CA ASP A 32 -41.68 -15.94 -16.77
C ASP A 32 -40.93 -17.19 -16.28
N GLY A 33 -40.52 -17.21 -15.00
CA GLY A 33 -39.79 -18.31 -14.38
C GLY A 33 -38.27 -18.27 -14.62
N ALA A 34 -37.74 -17.19 -15.20
CA ALA A 34 -36.31 -17.04 -15.42
C ALA A 34 -35.59 -16.58 -14.15
N ARG A 35 -34.42 -17.17 -13.88
CA ARG A 35 -33.60 -16.87 -12.70
C ARG A 35 -32.62 -15.74 -12.99
N HIS A 36 -32.65 -14.70 -12.15
CA HIS A 36 -31.81 -13.51 -12.28
C HIS A 36 -30.96 -13.27 -11.03
N LYS A 37 -29.73 -12.79 -11.24
CA LYS A 37 -28.87 -12.30 -10.15
C LYS A 37 -29.38 -10.94 -9.71
N ALA A 38 -29.53 -10.70 -8.42
CA ALA A 38 -29.85 -9.40 -7.85
C ALA A 38 -28.56 -8.58 -7.70
N PRO A 39 -28.28 -7.61 -8.60
CA PRO A 39 -27.01 -6.88 -8.57
C PRO A 39 -26.95 -6.00 -7.31
N GLY A 40 -25.80 -5.98 -6.63
CA GLY A 40 -25.61 -5.16 -5.42
C GLY A 40 -26.27 -5.71 -4.15
N TRP A 41 -27.16 -6.71 -4.22
CA TRP A 41 -27.88 -7.19 -3.04
C TRP A 41 -26.95 -7.77 -1.98
N LYS A 42 -26.02 -8.66 -2.37
CA LYS A 42 -25.07 -9.27 -1.43
C LYS A 42 -24.12 -8.23 -0.83
N GLN A 43 -23.69 -7.26 -1.64
CA GLN A 43 -22.84 -6.16 -1.20
C GLN A 43 -23.56 -5.33 -0.14
N PHE A 44 -24.83 -4.97 -0.40
CA PHE A 44 -25.63 -4.23 0.57
C PHE A 44 -25.89 -5.02 1.85
N LYS A 45 -26.19 -6.31 1.80
CA LYS A 45 -26.43 -7.08 3.03
C LYS A 45 -25.18 -7.21 3.91
N ARG A 46 -23.97 -7.21 3.32
CA ARG A 46 -22.71 -7.09 4.08
C ARG A 46 -22.58 -5.71 4.73
N TRP A 47 -22.84 -4.65 3.96
CA TRP A 47 -22.90 -3.26 4.45
C TRP A 47 -23.89 -3.10 5.61
N GLU A 48 -25.08 -3.68 5.47
CA GLU A 48 -26.15 -3.61 6.45
C GLU A 48 -25.76 -4.33 7.74
N TRP A 49 -25.22 -5.54 7.63
CA TRP A 49 -24.74 -6.31 8.77
C TRP A 49 -23.63 -5.58 9.54
N TYR A 50 -22.75 -4.90 8.83
CA TYR A 50 -21.67 -4.11 9.41
C TYR A 50 -22.21 -2.90 10.20
N TRP A 51 -23.11 -2.12 9.58
CA TRP A 51 -23.58 -0.85 10.16
C TRP A 51 -24.66 -1.01 11.22
N GLN A 52 -25.51 -2.04 11.15
CA GLN A 52 -26.54 -2.26 12.19
C GLN A 52 -25.94 -2.46 13.60
N GLN A 53 -24.65 -2.84 13.68
CA GLN A 53 -23.93 -3.03 14.93
C GLN A 53 -23.19 -1.76 15.40
N ARG A 54 -23.14 -0.72 14.56
CA ARG A 54 -22.32 0.50 14.73
C ARG A 54 -23.15 1.78 14.71
N THR A 55 -24.45 1.68 14.49
CA THR A 55 -25.39 2.80 14.57
C THR A 55 -26.20 2.70 15.85
N GLY A 56 -26.49 3.87 16.45
CA GLY A 56 -27.37 3.96 17.61
C GLY A 56 -28.85 3.85 17.21
N PRO A 57 -29.78 3.96 18.17
CA PRO A 57 -31.22 3.90 17.90
C PRO A 57 -31.74 4.96 16.91
N SER A 58 -30.99 6.05 16.67
CA SER A 58 -31.33 7.06 15.66
C SER A 58 -31.01 6.61 14.24
N GLY A 59 -30.20 5.57 14.05
CA GLY A 59 -29.64 5.19 12.75
C GLY A 59 -28.62 6.18 12.20
N GLU A 60 -28.26 7.23 12.94
CA GLU A 60 -27.21 8.16 12.53
C GLU A 60 -25.86 7.43 12.51
N PHE A 61 -25.09 7.65 11.44
CA PHE A 61 -23.75 7.10 11.33
C PHE A 61 -22.81 7.83 12.30
N PRO A 62 -21.93 7.10 13.01
CA PRO A 62 -20.91 7.72 13.83
C PRO A 62 -20.01 8.60 12.95
N SER A 63 -19.53 9.72 13.52
CA SER A 63 -18.50 10.50 12.85
C SER A 63 -17.24 9.64 12.70
N ASN A 64 -16.58 9.73 11.55
CA ASN A 64 -15.26 9.14 11.29
C ASN A 64 -14.12 9.76 12.13
N LEU A 65 -14.45 10.62 13.09
CA LEU A 65 -13.51 11.18 14.08
C LEU A 65 -13.76 10.61 15.47
N VAL A 66 -14.82 9.83 15.70
CA VAL A 66 -15.16 9.29 17.03
C VAL A 66 -14.01 8.48 17.59
N GLU A 67 -13.42 7.56 16.81
CA GLU A 67 -12.31 6.74 17.29
C GLU A 67 -11.11 7.60 17.72
N CYS A 68 -10.76 8.60 16.91
CA CYS A 68 -9.65 9.51 17.21
C CYS A 68 -9.93 10.36 18.46
N GLN A 69 -11.15 10.91 18.57
CA GLN A 69 -11.55 11.73 19.71
C GLN A 69 -11.55 10.94 21.02
N GLU A 70 -12.02 9.69 20.99
CA GLU A 70 -11.97 8.82 22.17
C GLU A 70 -10.53 8.41 22.51
N TRP A 71 -9.70 8.10 21.51
CA TRP A 71 -8.27 7.81 21.73
C TRP A 71 -7.56 9.01 22.36
N GLU A 72 -7.79 10.24 21.88
CA GLU A 72 -7.20 11.45 22.46
C GLU A 72 -7.63 11.68 23.91
N LYS A 73 -8.89 11.34 24.27
CA LYS A 73 -9.36 11.39 25.66
C LYS A 73 -8.62 10.38 26.51
N ILE A 74 -8.52 9.12 26.06
CA ILE A 74 -7.79 8.05 26.77
C ILE A 74 -6.32 8.43 26.95
N ALA A 75 -5.68 8.98 25.92
CA ALA A 75 -4.28 9.41 25.98
C ALA A 75 -4.06 10.55 26.99
N LYS A 76 -4.99 11.53 27.05
CA LYS A 76 -4.98 12.61 28.05
C LYS A 76 -5.19 12.07 29.48
N ASP A 77 -6.11 11.12 29.65
CA ASP A 77 -6.43 10.51 30.95
C ASP A 77 -5.34 9.55 31.45
N ALA A 78 -4.60 8.88 30.56
CA ALA A 78 -3.46 8.05 30.92
C ALA A 78 -2.33 8.82 31.64
N HIS A 79 -2.30 10.15 31.51
CA HIS A 79 -1.38 11.04 32.24
C HIS A 79 -1.91 11.50 33.61
N GLN A 80 -3.12 11.09 34.01
CA GLN A 80 -3.73 11.37 35.31
C GLN A 80 -4.23 10.05 35.93
N PRO A 81 -3.35 9.23 36.55
CA PRO A 81 -3.79 8.00 37.19
C PRO A 81 -4.76 8.33 38.33
N LEU A 82 -6.05 8.08 38.10
CA LEU A 82 -7.07 8.19 39.13
C LEU A 82 -6.75 7.19 40.25
N PRO A 83 -6.63 7.62 41.52
CA PRO A 83 -6.37 6.71 42.63
C PRO A 83 -7.51 5.69 42.76
N GLY A 84 -7.21 4.39 42.66
CA GLY A 84 -8.17 3.32 42.96
C GLY A 84 -8.65 2.49 41.77
N HIS A 85 -8.19 2.73 40.54
CA HIS A 85 -8.47 1.82 39.43
C HIS A 85 -7.53 0.61 39.46
N PHE A 86 -8.10 -0.57 39.69
CA PHE A 86 -7.42 -1.85 39.48
C PHE A 86 -7.07 -2.00 37.99
N LYS A 87 -5.79 -2.03 37.64
CA LYS A 87 -5.34 -2.58 36.35
C LYS A 87 -5.55 -4.10 36.40
N GLY A 88 -6.76 -4.55 36.10
CA GLY A 88 -6.99 -5.96 35.81
C GLY A 88 -6.12 -6.37 34.62
N THR A 89 -5.43 -7.50 34.73
CA THR A 89 -4.76 -8.11 33.58
C THR A 89 -5.83 -8.74 32.69
N SER A 90 -6.11 -8.13 31.54
CA SER A 90 -6.99 -8.71 30.52
C SER A 90 -6.31 -9.90 29.84
N ASN A 91 -7.08 -10.90 29.42
CA ASN A 91 -6.61 -12.12 28.77
C ASN A 91 -7.09 -12.22 27.31
N TRP A 92 -7.06 -11.11 26.58
CA TRP A 92 -7.49 -11.06 25.17
C TRP A 92 -6.70 -12.04 24.32
N THR A 93 -7.40 -12.77 23.47
CA THR A 93 -6.82 -13.71 22.50
C THR A 93 -7.43 -13.48 21.13
N SER A 94 -6.60 -13.42 20.09
CA SER A 94 -7.10 -13.38 18.71
C SER A 94 -7.87 -14.65 18.36
N LEU A 95 -9.00 -14.49 17.65
CA LEU A 95 -9.78 -15.59 17.10
C LEU A 95 -9.44 -15.87 15.62
N GLY A 96 -8.49 -15.13 15.05
CA GLY A 96 -8.11 -15.22 13.64
C GLY A 96 -9.10 -14.52 12.69
N PRO A 97 -9.01 -14.82 11.38
CA PRO A 97 -8.11 -15.81 10.78
C PRO A 97 -6.63 -15.44 10.97
N ASN A 98 -5.80 -16.46 11.16
CA ASN A 98 -4.34 -16.33 11.29
C ASN A 98 -3.59 -17.30 10.37
N SER A 99 -4.28 -17.88 9.39
CA SER A 99 -3.68 -18.74 8.37
C SER A 99 -4.35 -18.53 7.02
N SER A 100 -3.54 -18.57 5.96
CA SER A 100 -3.99 -18.46 4.56
C SER A 100 -4.51 -19.79 4.00
N ALA A 101 -4.44 -20.91 4.72
CA ALA A 101 -4.76 -22.23 4.16
C ALA A 101 -6.23 -22.42 3.72
N ASN A 102 -7.17 -21.62 4.24
CA ASN A 102 -8.62 -21.75 3.99
C ASN A 102 -9.27 -20.47 3.42
N ILE A 103 -8.47 -19.45 3.16
CA ILE A 103 -8.89 -18.16 2.63
C ILE A 103 -7.88 -17.77 1.55
N ALA A 104 -8.30 -17.08 0.49
CA ALA A 104 -7.37 -16.69 -0.58
C ALA A 104 -6.44 -15.56 -0.09
N GLY A 105 -5.48 -15.87 0.79
CA GLY A 105 -4.62 -14.91 1.47
C GLY A 105 -5.16 -14.39 2.81
N ILE A 106 -4.26 -13.87 3.65
CA ILE A 106 -4.56 -13.42 5.02
C ILE A 106 -5.02 -11.97 5.09
N GLY A 107 -4.68 -11.15 4.08
CA GLY A 107 -4.98 -9.73 3.98
C GLY A 107 -3.78 -8.91 3.49
N ARG A 108 -4.06 -7.67 3.05
CA ARG A 108 -3.08 -6.82 2.36
C ARG A 108 -1.85 -6.47 3.18
N ILE A 109 -0.69 -6.51 2.52
CA ILE A 109 0.59 -6.00 3.01
C ILE A 109 1.01 -4.81 2.14
N ASN A 110 1.13 -3.63 2.76
CA ASN A 110 1.48 -2.39 2.06
C ASN A 110 2.99 -2.26 1.84
N CYS A 111 3.81 -2.74 2.78
CA CYS A 111 5.26 -2.57 2.74
C CYS A 111 5.98 -3.64 3.57
N ILE A 112 7.29 -3.81 3.31
CA ILE A 112 8.21 -4.62 4.10
C ILE A 112 9.50 -3.82 4.34
N ALA A 113 10.07 -3.95 5.54
CA ALA A 113 11.36 -3.35 5.89
C ALA A 113 12.25 -4.35 6.61
N PHE A 114 13.56 -4.30 6.33
CA PHE A 114 14.52 -5.29 6.79
C PHE A 114 15.41 -4.75 7.90
N HIS A 115 15.81 -5.63 8.81
CA HIS A 115 16.82 -5.31 9.79
C HIS A 115 18.19 -5.16 9.10
N PRO A 116 18.98 -4.11 9.39
CA PRO A 116 20.18 -3.77 8.61
C PRO A 116 21.32 -4.79 8.74
N THR A 117 21.31 -5.62 9.78
CA THR A 117 22.37 -6.60 10.05
C THR A 117 21.89 -8.03 10.33
N ASN A 118 20.57 -8.29 10.25
CA ASN A 118 20.00 -9.61 10.57
C ASN A 118 18.95 -10.01 9.54
N ALA A 119 19.33 -10.91 8.63
CA ALA A 119 18.47 -11.34 7.53
C ALA A 119 17.18 -12.09 7.93
N ASN A 120 17.08 -12.53 9.19
CA ASN A 120 15.89 -13.21 9.68
C ASN A 120 14.91 -12.27 10.39
N THR A 121 15.28 -11.00 10.58
CA THR A 121 14.43 -10.00 11.23
C THR A 121 13.95 -8.99 10.21
N PHE A 122 12.64 -8.88 10.05
CA PHE A 122 11.99 -7.88 9.22
C PHE A 122 10.58 -7.59 9.71
N TRP A 123 10.03 -6.50 9.22
CA TRP A 123 8.71 -5.99 9.56
C TRP A 123 7.87 -5.83 8.31
N VAL A 124 6.57 -6.01 8.44
CA VAL A 124 5.59 -5.71 7.40
C VAL A 124 4.54 -4.75 7.93
N GLY A 125 4.11 -3.82 7.08
CA GLY A 125 3.04 -2.87 7.36
C GLY A 125 1.76 -3.30 6.67
N THR A 126 0.63 -3.18 7.36
CA THR A 126 -0.69 -3.51 6.84
C THR A 126 -1.55 -2.24 6.78
N PRO A 127 -2.55 -2.16 5.91
CA PRO A 127 -3.37 -0.95 5.79
C PRO A 127 -4.31 -0.71 6.97
N ALA A 128 -4.63 -1.73 7.77
CA ALA A 128 -5.58 -1.61 8.89
C ALA A 128 -5.34 -2.60 10.06
N GLY A 129 -4.25 -3.37 10.05
CA GLY A 129 -3.96 -4.44 11.02
C GLY A 129 -2.63 -4.28 11.76
N GLY A 130 -2.03 -3.09 11.74
CA GLY A 130 -0.78 -2.78 12.43
C GLY A 130 0.49 -3.14 11.67
N MET A 131 1.60 -3.10 12.39
CA MET A 131 2.91 -3.57 11.96
C MET A 131 3.21 -4.93 12.58
N TRP A 132 3.66 -5.87 11.76
CA TRP A 132 4.02 -7.22 12.19
C TRP A 132 5.52 -7.43 12.04
N LYS A 133 6.12 -8.13 12.99
CA LYS A 133 7.55 -8.44 13.04
C LYS A 133 7.76 -9.95 13.03
N THR A 134 8.76 -10.37 12.27
CA THR A 134 9.37 -11.70 12.40
C THR A 134 10.82 -11.58 12.87
N THR A 135 11.33 -12.61 13.54
CA THR A 135 12.75 -12.75 13.90
C THR A 135 13.35 -14.07 13.43
N ASN A 136 12.59 -14.85 12.67
CA ASN A 136 12.95 -16.18 12.21
C ASN A 136 12.67 -16.38 10.70
N GLY A 137 12.74 -15.29 9.92
CA GLY A 137 12.67 -15.37 8.46
C GLY A 137 11.25 -15.54 7.90
N GLY A 138 10.21 -15.16 8.65
CA GLY A 138 8.80 -15.25 8.23
C GLY A 138 8.10 -16.54 8.66
N ASN A 139 8.70 -17.35 9.54
CA ASN A 139 8.06 -18.57 10.05
C ASN A 139 7.03 -18.28 11.15
N SER A 140 7.15 -17.14 11.83
CA SER A 140 6.16 -16.67 12.80
C SER A 140 6.19 -15.15 12.91
N TRP A 141 5.07 -14.57 13.31
CA TRP A 141 4.87 -13.13 13.41
C TRP A 141 4.34 -12.70 14.77
N THR A 142 4.70 -11.49 15.18
CA THR A 142 4.21 -10.82 16.39
C THR A 142 3.95 -9.34 16.11
N THR A 143 2.98 -8.75 16.79
CA THR A 143 2.70 -7.30 16.75
C THR A 143 2.79 -6.71 18.16
N ASN A 144 3.13 -5.43 18.24
CA ASN A 144 3.06 -4.58 19.43
C ASN A 144 2.41 -3.23 19.11
N THR A 145 1.58 -3.19 18.05
CA THR A 145 0.97 -1.97 17.53
C THR A 145 -0.53 -1.85 17.83
N ASP A 146 -1.07 -2.74 18.64
CA ASP A 146 -2.50 -2.78 19.00
C ASP A 146 -2.96 -1.52 19.74
N ASP A 147 -2.04 -0.83 20.41
CA ASP A 147 -2.29 0.41 21.17
C ASP A 147 -2.02 1.70 20.35
N LEU A 148 -1.68 1.58 19.06
CA LEU A 148 -1.48 2.75 18.21
C LEU A 148 -2.80 3.53 18.01
N PRO A 149 -2.74 4.86 17.84
CA PRO A 149 -3.93 5.69 17.53
C PRO A 149 -4.66 5.26 16.27
N VAL A 150 -3.92 4.66 15.32
CA VAL A 150 -4.43 4.09 14.07
C VAL A 150 -3.60 2.85 13.76
N LEU A 151 -4.24 1.82 13.20
CA LEU A 151 -3.58 0.56 12.87
C LEU A 151 -3.01 0.53 11.45
N GLY A 152 -3.29 1.52 10.62
CA GLY A 152 -2.72 1.58 9.27
C GLY A 152 -1.24 1.93 9.29
N VAL A 153 -0.46 1.16 8.53
CA VAL A 153 0.99 1.35 8.32
C VAL A 153 1.27 1.29 6.82
N SER A 154 1.48 2.46 6.22
CA SER A 154 1.77 2.61 4.79
C SER A 154 3.23 2.35 4.44
N TRP A 155 4.15 2.71 5.34
CA TRP A 155 5.59 2.55 5.12
C TRP A 155 6.33 2.38 6.44
N ILE A 156 7.44 1.64 6.40
CA ILE A 156 8.35 1.44 7.53
C ILE A 156 9.77 1.81 7.09
N ALA A 157 10.42 2.71 7.81
CA ALA A 157 11.82 3.08 7.59
C ALA A 157 12.66 2.68 8.81
N ILE A 158 13.69 1.85 8.61
CA ILE A 158 14.60 1.43 9.67
C ILE A 158 15.91 2.20 9.53
N HIS A 159 16.39 2.76 10.64
CA HIS A 159 17.66 3.47 10.63
C HIS A 159 18.81 2.52 10.25
N PRO A 160 19.73 2.91 9.34
CA PRO A 160 20.73 2.00 8.76
C PRO A 160 21.73 1.43 9.77
N THR A 161 22.12 2.18 10.80
CA THR A 161 23.08 1.75 11.83
C THR A 161 22.49 1.62 13.24
N GLN A 162 21.37 2.29 13.55
CA GLN A 162 20.69 2.25 14.85
C GLN A 162 19.38 1.47 14.74
N GLN A 163 19.46 0.14 14.66
CA GLN A 163 18.31 -0.75 14.36
C GLN A 163 17.05 -0.61 15.24
N ASN A 164 17.17 0.00 16.43
CA ASN A 164 16.03 0.26 17.31
C ASN A 164 15.30 1.58 16.97
N THR A 165 15.94 2.43 16.18
CA THR A 165 15.38 3.66 15.65
C THR A 165 14.66 3.36 14.34
N MET A 166 13.36 3.62 14.31
CA MET A 166 12.51 3.38 13.15
C MET A 166 11.38 4.40 13.07
N TYR A 167 10.84 4.56 11.87
CA TYR A 167 9.72 5.44 11.56
C TYR A 167 8.64 4.65 10.85
N ILE A 168 7.38 4.94 11.17
CA ILE A 168 6.24 4.41 10.43
C ILE A 168 5.39 5.57 9.89
N ALA A 169 5.06 5.49 8.61
CA ALA A 169 3.99 6.29 8.03
C ALA A 169 2.66 5.63 8.37
N THR A 170 1.81 6.33 9.10
CA THR A 170 0.51 5.80 9.50
C THR A 170 -0.56 6.03 8.43
N GLY A 171 -1.63 5.24 8.48
CA GLY A 171 -2.72 5.26 7.51
C GLY A 171 -2.46 4.35 6.32
N ASP A 172 -3.22 4.56 5.26
CA ASP A 172 -3.18 3.75 4.04
C ASP A 172 -3.03 4.60 2.77
N GLY A 173 -1.78 4.70 2.29
CA GLY A 173 -1.39 5.58 1.19
C GLY A 173 -1.71 5.05 -0.21
N ASP A 174 -1.93 3.74 -0.39
CA ASP A 174 -2.29 3.16 -1.69
C ASP A 174 -3.76 3.37 -2.06
N ALA A 175 -4.61 3.59 -1.07
CA ALA A 175 -6.04 3.77 -1.22
C ALA A 175 -6.47 5.20 -1.60
N ALA A 176 -5.64 5.95 -2.33
CA ALA A 176 -5.99 7.29 -2.80
C ALA A 176 -7.27 7.35 -3.66
N GLN A 177 -7.70 6.20 -4.22
CA GLN A 177 -8.98 6.03 -4.89
C GLN A 177 -9.88 4.94 -4.28
N SER A 178 -9.58 4.42 -3.08
CA SER A 178 -10.37 3.31 -2.53
C SER A 178 -11.84 3.68 -2.47
N LEU A 179 -12.60 2.84 -3.17
CA LEU A 179 -14.05 2.94 -3.34
C LEU A 179 -14.67 2.75 -1.97
N THR A 180 -15.05 3.86 -1.33
CA THR A 180 -16.06 3.71 -0.30
C THR A 180 -17.38 3.36 -1.01
N ALA A 181 -17.84 2.14 -0.82
CA ALA A 181 -19.27 1.82 -0.88
C ALA A 181 -20.11 2.61 0.16
N PHE A 182 -19.53 3.69 0.71
CA PHE A 182 -19.93 4.43 1.91
C PHE A 182 -19.82 5.95 1.71
N GLY A 183 -19.74 6.45 0.46
CA GLY A 183 -20.02 7.85 0.13
C GLY A 183 -18.95 8.89 0.50
N HIS A 184 -17.75 8.46 0.93
CA HIS A 184 -16.65 9.36 1.23
C HIS A 184 -15.52 9.20 0.21
N GLN A 185 -15.36 10.21 -0.64
CA GLN A 185 -14.26 10.29 -1.59
C GLN A 185 -13.00 10.80 -0.86
N ASN A 186 -11.84 10.19 -1.15
CA ASN A 186 -10.49 10.72 -0.86
C ASN A 186 -9.84 10.41 0.51
N TYR A 187 -10.24 9.36 1.22
CA TYR A 187 -9.58 8.94 2.45
C TYR A 187 -9.28 7.45 2.34
N GLY A 188 -8.02 7.05 2.31
CA GLY A 188 -7.64 5.62 2.22
C GLY A 188 -8.28 4.74 3.29
N ASP A 189 -8.08 3.42 3.23
CA ASP A 189 -8.82 2.48 4.10
C ASP A 189 -8.64 2.80 5.61
N THR A 190 -7.50 3.42 5.96
CA THR A 190 -7.29 4.08 7.24
C THR A 190 -6.65 5.46 7.08
N LYS A 191 -7.03 6.36 7.98
CA LYS A 191 -6.49 7.73 8.02
C LYS A 191 -5.13 7.78 8.68
N SER A 192 -4.29 8.71 8.21
CA SER A 192 -3.00 8.99 8.83
C SER A 192 -3.15 9.92 10.03
N VAL A 193 -2.37 9.66 11.09
CA VAL A 193 -2.04 10.64 12.14
C VAL A 193 -0.65 11.25 11.94
N GLY A 194 -0.01 10.90 10.81
CA GLY A 194 1.31 11.35 10.43
C GLY A 194 2.39 10.28 10.58
N ILE A 195 3.62 10.70 10.87
CA ILE A 195 4.78 9.81 11.04
C ILE A 195 5.03 9.62 12.53
N LEU A 196 5.15 8.36 12.94
CA LEU A 196 5.54 7.99 14.30
C LEU A 196 6.99 7.50 14.30
N LYS A 197 7.76 7.89 15.31
CA LYS A 197 9.14 7.45 15.56
C LYS A 197 9.19 6.56 16.80
N SER A 198 9.96 5.49 16.71
CA SER A 198 10.38 4.66 17.84
C SER A 198 11.90 4.71 17.94
N THR A 199 12.44 4.64 19.16
CA THR A 199 13.88 4.46 19.45
C THR A 199 14.18 3.16 20.20
N ASN A 200 13.19 2.29 20.38
CA ASN A 200 13.28 1.03 21.12
C ASN A 200 12.73 -0.18 20.35
N GLY A 201 12.85 -0.18 19.03
CA GLY A 201 12.51 -1.31 18.16
C GLY A 201 11.00 -1.53 17.97
N GLY A 202 10.22 -0.46 18.09
CA GLY A 202 8.78 -0.41 17.84
C GLY A 202 7.92 -0.60 19.09
N ASN A 203 8.51 -0.62 20.30
CA ASN A 203 7.75 -0.85 21.54
C ASN A 203 6.98 0.38 22.01
N THR A 204 7.51 1.58 21.76
CA THR A 204 6.81 2.84 22.05
C THR A 204 7.04 3.83 20.93
N TRP A 205 6.03 4.65 20.66
CA TRP A 205 6.00 5.54 19.51
C TRP A 205 5.74 6.98 19.95
N THR A 206 6.38 7.93 19.26
CA THR A 206 6.13 9.37 19.40
C THR A 206 5.85 9.96 18.04
N THR A 207 4.81 10.79 17.93
CA THR A 207 4.53 11.52 16.69
C THR A 207 5.63 12.54 16.40
N VAL A 208 6.21 12.46 15.20
CA VAL A 208 7.30 13.34 14.74
C VAL A 208 6.89 14.24 13.57
N LEU A 209 5.92 13.80 12.78
CA LEU A 209 5.19 14.63 11.83
C LEU A 209 3.72 14.40 12.12
N SER A 210 2.96 15.44 12.48
CA SER A 210 1.53 15.32 12.77
C SER A 210 0.69 15.54 11.52
N ALA A 211 -0.31 14.69 11.30
CA ALA A 211 -1.40 14.95 10.36
C ALA A 211 -2.73 14.94 11.11
N GLN A 212 -3.60 15.91 10.84
CA GLN A 212 -4.96 15.87 11.35
C GLN A 212 -5.79 14.92 10.49
N GLN A 213 -6.49 13.98 11.12
CA GLN A 213 -7.32 13.00 10.41
C GLN A 213 -8.47 13.66 9.61
N SER A 214 -8.88 14.87 9.96
CA SER A 214 -9.84 15.67 9.20
C SER A 214 -9.32 16.06 7.82
N ASP A 215 -8.00 16.20 7.68
CA ASP A 215 -7.37 16.77 6.49
C ASP A 215 -7.15 15.70 5.41
N GLY A 216 -7.31 14.41 5.77
CA GLY A 216 -7.18 13.31 4.83
C GLY A 216 -5.79 13.15 4.24
N VAL A 217 -4.76 13.55 4.98
CA VAL A 217 -3.38 13.43 4.52
C VAL A 217 -3.02 11.97 4.34
N LEU A 218 -2.47 11.64 3.18
CA LEU A 218 -1.87 10.34 2.88
C LEU A 218 -0.35 10.50 2.94
N ILE A 219 0.33 9.52 3.52
CA ILE A 219 1.79 9.44 3.57
C ILE A 219 2.17 8.09 2.98
N ARG A 220 2.75 8.10 1.78
CA ARG A 220 2.97 6.86 1.02
C ARG A 220 4.35 6.25 1.29
N LYS A 221 5.36 7.09 1.50
CA LYS A 221 6.75 6.63 1.65
C LYS A 221 7.53 7.50 2.64
N VAL A 222 8.40 6.88 3.43
CA VAL A 222 9.36 7.55 4.31
C VAL A 222 10.74 6.97 4.04
N MET A 223 11.70 7.82 3.69
CA MET A 223 13.07 7.41 3.40
C MET A 223 14.05 8.06 4.37
N ILE A 224 15.06 7.30 4.80
CA ILE A 224 16.18 7.79 5.60
C ILE A 224 17.40 7.78 4.68
N ASP A 225 18.13 8.89 4.60
CA ASP A 225 19.39 8.91 3.87
C ASP A 225 20.37 7.90 4.51
N PRO A 226 20.90 6.93 3.74
CA PRO A 226 21.78 5.89 4.29
C PRO A 226 23.15 6.45 4.74
N ALA A 227 23.62 7.55 4.17
CA ALA A 227 24.88 8.21 4.51
C ALA A 227 24.70 9.25 5.62
N TYR A 228 23.56 9.95 5.65
CA TYR A 228 23.24 10.99 6.63
C TYR A 228 21.87 10.76 7.31
N PRO A 229 21.76 9.83 8.27
CA PRO A 229 20.45 9.37 8.80
C PRO A 229 19.59 10.41 9.53
N ASP A 230 20.12 11.62 9.77
CA ASP A 230 19.34 12.76 10.26
C ASP A 230 18.45 13.36 9.15
N TYR A 231 18.79 13.11 7.89
CA TYR A 231 18.00 13.51 6.72
C TYR A 231 16.94 12.46 6.42
N ILE A 232 15.68 12.88 6.54
CA ILE A 232 14.51 12.02 6.35
C ILE A 232 13.55 12.71 5.41
N TYR A 233 13.01 11.98 4.45
CA TYR A 233 12.04 12.47 3.48
C TYR A 233 10.73 11.72 3.62
N ALA A 234 9.62 12.39 3.35
CA ALA A 234 8.30 11.78 3.31
C ALA A 234 7.52 12.26 2.07
N ALA A 235 7.04 11.30 1.27
CA ALA A 235 6.14 11.54 0.16
C ALA A 235 4.70 11.56 0.67
N THR A 236 3.98 12.66 0.47
CA THR A 236 2.62 12.85 0.99
C THR A 236 1.67 13.44 -0.05
N SER A 237 0.37 13.41 0.25
CA SER A 237 -0.65 14.08 -0.56
C SER A 237 -0.60 15.62 -0.52
N LEU A 238 0.21 16.20 0.37
CA LEU A 238 0.40 17.65 0.51
C LEU A 238 1.78 18.13 0.01
N GLY A 239 2.70 17.21 -0.25
CA GLY A 239 4.03 17.51 -0.78
C GLY A 239 5.09 16.54 -0.30
N ILE A 240 6.34 16.89 -0.59
CA ILE A 240 7.52 16.24 -0.02
C ILE A 240 7.90 17.00 1.24
N TYR A 241 7.89 16.29 2.37
CA TYR A 241 8.40 16.81 3.63
C TYR A 241 9.83 16.31 3.84
N GLN A 242 10.69 17.18 4.39
CA GLN A 242 12.05 16.85 4.78
C GLN A 242 12.30 17.25 6.23
N SER A 243 12.98 16.38 6.97
CA SER A 243 13.65 16.68 8.22
C SER A 243 15.16 16.56 8.04
N THR A 244 15.92 17.43 8.72
CA THR A 244 17.40 17.42 8.77
C THR A 244 17.92 17.20 10.19
N ASP A 245 17.03 16.81 11.12
CA ASP A 245 17.28 16.64 12.55
C ASP A 245 16.58 15.37 13.09
N ALA A 246 16.60 14.31 12.28
CA ALA A 246 16.05 12.98 12.60
C ALA A 246 14.57 13.01 13.01
N GLY A 247 13.78 13.83 12.33
CA GLY A 247 12.34 13.96 12.50
C GLY A 247 11.92 14.90 13.63
N THR A 248 12.81 15.71 14.20
CA THR A 248 12.42 16.66 15.26
C THR A 248 11.62 17.83 14.67
N THR A 249 12.05 18.33 13.51
CA THR A 249 11.36 19.34 12.71
C THR A 249 11.23 18.89 11.26
N TRP A 250 10.18 19.35 10.59
CA TRP A 250 9.87 19.00 9.20
C TRP A 250 9.47 20.25 8.42
N ASN A 251 9.95 20.33 7.18
CA ASN A 251 9.61 21.38 6.23
C ASN A 251 9.00 20.76 4.97
N ASN A 252 7.91 21.34 4.45
CA ASN A 252 7.42 20.99 3.12
C ASN A 252 8.30 21.68 2.08
N ILE A 253 9.12 20.90 1.39
CA ILE A 253 10.15 21.40 0.44
C ILE A 253 9.68 21.35 -1.03
N LEU A 254 8.57 20.66 -1.31
CA LEU A 254 7.94 20.62 -2.62
C LEU A 254 6.45 20.32 -2.49
N GLY A 255 5.59 21.30 -2.78
CA GLY A 255 4.13 21.11 -2.75
C GLY A 255 3.63 20.23 -3.90
N GLY A 256 2.56 19.47 -3.66
CA GLY A 256 1.95 18.57 -4.64
C GLY A 256 1.45 17.28 -3.99
N HIS A 257 1.04 16.31 -4.79
CA HIS A 257 0.70 14.96 -4.31
C HIS A 257 1.77 14.01 -4.82
N PHE A 258 2.55 13.41 -3.92
CA PHE A 258 3.63 12.49 -4.26
C PHE A 258 3.37 11.11 -3.69
N MET A 259 3.55 10.08 -4.53
CA MET A 259 3.37 8.68 -4.15
C MET A 259 4.70 7.99 -3.95
N ASP A 260 5.71 8.30 -4.74
CA ASP A 260 6.97 7.59 -4.68
C ASP A 260 8.18 8.53 -4.74
N MET A 261 9.28 8.09 -4.13
CA MET A 261 10.56 8.75 -4.11
C MET A 261 11.68 7.73 -4.01
N GLU A 262 12.83 8.03 -4.60
CA GLU A 262 14.03 7.17 -4.49
C GLU A 262 15.30 8.01 -4.41
N PHE A 263 16.22 7.60 -3.53
CA PHE A 263 17.59 8.14 -3.56
C PHE A 263 18.35 7.54 -4.73
N ASN A 264 19.18 8.35 -5.39
CA ASN A 264 20.18 7.78 -6.29
C ASN A 264 21.18 6.91 -5.46
N PRO A 265 21.39 5.64 -5.82
CA PRO A 265 22.21 4.71 -5.02
C PRO A 265 23.69 5.11 -4.89
N GLY A 266 24.19 5.93 -5.81
CA GLY A 266 25.58 6.40 -5.81
C GLY A 266 25.77 7.80 -5.20
N ASN A 267 24.69 8.57 -5.01
CA ASN A 267 24.77 9.95 -4.53
C ASN A 267 23.43 10.41 -3.92
N SER A 268 23.34 10.50 -2.59
CA SER A 268 22.10 10.90 -1.92
C SER A 268 21.73 12.39 -2.05
N ASP A 269 22.62 13.24 -2.61
CA ASP A 269 22.26 14.59 -3.08
C ASP A 269 21.16 14.55 -4.15
N ILE A 270 21.11 13.44 -4.90
CA ILE A 270 20.17 13.23 -6.00
C ILE A 270 18.98 12.40 -5.50
N VAL A 271 17.79 12.99 -5.59
CA VAL A 271 16.53 12.34 -5.22
C VAL A 271 15.54 12.47 -6.37
N TYR A 272 14.91 11.36 -6.71
CA TYR A 272 13.79 11.30 -7.65
C TYR A 272 12.48 11.31 -6.89
N ALA A 273 11.46 11.99 -7.41
CA ALA A 273 10.12 11.98 -6.83
C ALA A 273 9.06 11.88 -7.93
N ALA A 274 8.07 11.03 -7.69
CA ALA A 274 6.95 10.78 -8.58
C ALA A 274 5.66 11.36 -7.99
N SER A 275 5.06 12.28 -8.75
CA SER A 275 3.76 12.84 -8.39
C SER A 275 2.61 11.91 -8.78
N TYR A 276 1.43 12.18 -8.23
CA TYR A 276 0.18 11.51 -8.52
C TYR A 276 -0.89 12.54 -8.87
N VAL A 277 -1.59 12.32 -9.99
CA VAL A 277 -2.63 13.21 -10.48
C VAL A 277 -3.73 12.35 -11.12
N PRO A 278 -4.88 12.13 -10.46
CA PRO A 278 -5.95 11.27 -10.97
C PRO A 278 -6.34 11.57 -12.42
N GLY A 279 -6.33 12.85 -12.82
CA GLY A 279 -6.68 13.31 -14.16
C GLY A 279 -5.59 13.17 -15.23
N GLY A 280 -4.45 12.52 -14.96
CA GLY A 280 -3.47 12.19 -15.99
C GLY A 280 -2.32 13.19 -16.18
N GLY A 281 -1.98 13.95 -15.13
CA GLY A 281 -0.93 14.98 -15.17
C GLY A 281 0.34 14.62 -14.38
N ALA A 282 0.52 13.38 -13.93
CA ALA A 282 1.65 12.99 -13.09
C ALA A 282 3.00 13.13 -13.83
N GLN A 283 4.01 13.61 -13.09
CA GLN A 283 5.37 13.88 -13.53
C GLN A 283 6.42 13.35 -12.55
N VAL A 284 7.65 13.22 -13.05
CA VAL A 284 8.86 12.98 -12.25
C VAL A 284 9.62 14.30 -12.02
N PHE A 285 10.02 14.49 -10.77
CA PHE A 285 10.84 15.62 -10.31
C PHE A 285 12.18 15.08 -9.81
N THR A 286 13.24 15.85 -10.04
CA THR A 286 14.60 15.52 -9.59
C THR A 286 15.20 16.72 -8.86
N THR A 287 15.89 16.44 -7.76
CA THR A 287 16.81 17.37 -7.08
C THR A 287 18.23 16.83 -7.17
N THR A 288 19.23 17.71 -7.11
CA THR A 288 20.66 17.34 -7.05
C THR A 288 21.38 18.08 -5.92
N ASP A 289 20.63 18.60 -4.95
CA ASP A 289 21.12 19.43 -3.85
C ASP A 289 20.37 19.17 -2.54
N TYR A 290 20.04 17.89 -2.30
CA TYR A 290 19.30 17.42 -1.11
C TYR A 290 17.89 18.01 -0.97
N GLY A 291 17.25 18.38 -2.08
CA GLY A 291 15.88 18.89 -2.08
C GLY A 291 15.75 20.38 -1.81
N GLN A 292 16.86 21.15 -1.89
CA GLN A 292 16.81 22.61 -1.85
C GLN A 292 16.14 23.17 -3.12
N ASN A 293 16.44 22.58 -4.27
CA ASN A 293 15.82 22.90 -5.55
C ASN A 293 15.32 21.64 -6.25
N TRP A 294 14.12 21.72 -6.81
CA TRP A 294 13.48 20.64 -7.56
C TRP A 294 13.21 21.07 -8.99
N THR A 295 13.51 20.19 -9.93
CA THR A 295 13.24 20.38 -11.36
C THR A 295 12.26 19.29 -11.82
N GLN A 296 11.18 19.68 -12.49
CA GLN A 296 10.35 18.72 -13.23
C GLN A 296 11.14 18.23 -14.44
N THR A 297 11.43 16.93 -14.49
CA THR A 297 12.32 16.33 -15.52
C THR A 297 11.56 15.59 -16.63
N THR A 298 10.23 15.59 -16.57
CA THR A 298 9.36 14.97 -17.57
C THR A 298 8.26 15.93 -18.01
N ASN A 299 7.58 15.58 -19.12
CA ASN A 299 6.40 16.27 -19.61
C ASN A 299 5.37 15.24 -20.13
N LEU A 300 4.95 14.35 -19.23
CA LEU A 300 4.04 13.25 -19.52
C LEU A 300 2.59 13.73 -19.61
N THR A 301 1.77 13.04 -20.41
CA THR A 301 0.33 13.30 -20.54
C THR A 301 -0.42 11.99 -20.42
N GLY A 302 -1.59 11.98 -19.78
CA GLY A 302 -2.41 10.77 -19.62
C GLY A 302 -1.91 9.81 -18.53
N VAL A 303 -0.98 10.23 -17.67
CA VAL A 303 -0.38 9.41 -16.61
C VAL A 303 -0.94 9.81 -15.26
N ASN A 304 -1.54 8.88 -14.51
CA ASN A 304 -2.12 9.18 -13.19
C ASN A 304 -1.19 8.88 -12.01
N ARG A 305 -0.40 7.80 -12.08
CA ARG A 305 0.54 7.36 -11.04
C ARG A 305 1.86 6.92 -11.69
N ILE A 306 2.95 7.15 -10.97
CA ILE A 306 4.31 6.75 -11.36
C ILE A 306 4.97 6.07 -10.17
N GLU A 307 5.70 4.98 -10.41
CA GLU A 307 6.59 4.33 -9.45
C GLU A 307 8.01 4.27 -10.04
N ILE A 308 9.03 4.55 -9.24
CA ILE A 308 10.43 4.68 -9.63
C ILE A 308 11.21 3.53 -8.99
N ALA A 309 12.19 2.99 -9.72
CA ALA A 309 13.13 2.02 -9.20
C ALA A 309 14.56 2.39 -9.55
N VAL A 310 15.46 2.10 -8.62
CA VAL A 310 16.91 2.36 -8.72
C VAL A 310 17.69 1.11 -8.36
N THR A 311 18.98 1.05 -8.73
CA THR A 311 19.85 -0.06 -8.33
C THR A 311 21.31 0.37 -8.16
N PRO A 312 22.02 -0.12 -7.13
CA PRO A 312 23.46 0.08 -7.00
C PRO A 312 24.27 -0.60 -8.12
N ALA A 313 23.71 -1.54 -8.88
CA ALA A 313 24.37 -2.15 -10.03
C ALA A 313 24.63 -1.15 -11.18
N ALA A 314 23.82 -0.09 -11.26
CA ALA A 314 23.96 0.98 -12.24
C ALA A 314 23.55 2.32 -11.60
N PRO A 315 24.41 2.94 -10.78
CA PRO A 315 24.02 4.08 -9.93
C PRO A 315 23.52 5.31 -10.68
N ASN A 316 23.90 5.50 -11.94
CA ASN A 316 23.41 6.62 -12.77
C ASN A 316 22.10 6.30 -13.49
N ASN A 317 21.62 5.06 -13.38
CA ASN A 317 20.40 4.60 -14.00
C ASN A 317 19.24 4.53 -13.00
N ALA A 318 18.05 4.83 -13.51
CA ALA A 318 16.79 4.64 -12.83
C ALA A 318 15.72 4.36 -13.88
N ASP A 319 14.70 3.62 -13.48
CA ASP A 319 13.53 3.35 -14.30
C ASP A 319 12.28 3.86 -13.60
N PHE A 320 11.26 4.20 -14.37
CA PHE A 320 9.94 4.40 -13.82
C PHE A 320 8.85 3.80 -14.71
N VAL A 321 7.77 3.38 -14.07
CA VAL A 321 6.56 2.86 -14.71
C VAL A 321 5.43 3.88 -14.56
N CYS A 322 4.62 4.03 -15.61
CA CYS A 322 3.47 4.92 -15.66
C CYS A 322 2.16 4.13 -15.74
N SER A 323 1.20 4.44 -14.89
CA SER A 323 -0.20 3.99 -15.01
C SER A 323 -1.01 4.99 -15.85
N ASP A 324 -1.87 4.46 -16.73
CA ASP A 324 -2.77 5.24 -17.58
C ASP A 324 -3.94 5.82 -16.77
N ALA A 325 -4.26 7.09 -17.00
CA ALA A 325 -5.30 7.79 -16.25
C ALA A 325 -6.73 7.35 -16.56
N ASN A 326 -6.98 6.80 -17.75
CA ASN A 326 -8.31 6.37 -18.17
C ASN A 326 -8.56 4.90 -17.89
N THR A 327 -7.54 4.06 -18.06
CA THR A 327 -7.69 2.60 -17.94
C THR A 327 -7.09 2.02 -16.68
N ASN A 328 -6.24 2.76 -15.96
CA ASN A 328 -5.36 2.24 -14.90
C ASN A 328 -4.49 1.05 -15.34
N GLY A 329 -4.37 0.82 -16.65
CA GLY A 329 -3.44 -0.14 -17.23
C GLY A 329 -2.05 0.48 -17.41
N LEU A 330 -1.13 -0.27 -18.00
CA LEU A 330 0.21 0.22 -18.30
C LEU A 330 0.13 1.34 -19.37
N HIS A 331 0.71 2.50 -19.07
CA HIS A 331 0.90 3.55 -20.05
C HIS A 331 2.27 3.40 -20.75
N SER A 332 3.36 3.40 -19.98
CA SER A 332 4.72 3.23 -20.51
C SER A 332 5.76 2.97 -19.42
N LEU A 333 6.95 2.49 -19.83
CA LEU A 333 8.15 2.50 -19.00
C LEU A 333 9.24 3.39 -19.60
N TRP A 334 9.98 4.05 -18.71
CA TRP A 334 11.02 5.01 -19.03
C TRP A 334 12.28 4.72 -18.23
N TRP A 335 13.41 5.13 -18.77
CA TRP A 335 14.71 4.97 -18.13
C TRP A 335 15.55 6.23 -18.27
N THR A 336 16.55 6.34 -17.40
CA THR A 336 17.64 7.31 -17.47
C THR A 336 18.97 6.58 -17.28
N ASN A 337 20.07 7.17 -17.74
CA ASN A 337 21.45 6.79 -17.41
C ASN A 337 22.34 8.00 -17.05
N ASN A 338 21.70 9.14 -16.84
CA ASN A 338 22.35 10.40 -16.49
C ASN A 338 21.74 10.99 -15.22
N SER A 339 21.37 10.10 -14.30
CA SER A 339 20.85 10.43 -12.98
C SER A 339 19.62 11.35 -13.04
N GLY A 340 18.71 11.12 -13.98
CA GLY A 340 17.43 11.83 -14.11
C GLY A 340 17.48 13.16 -14.83
N ALA A 341 18.64 13.57 -15.37
CA ALA A 341 18.74 14.80 -16.17
C ALA A 341 17.89 14.73 -17.45
N SER A 342 17.71 13.53 -18.02
CA SER A 342 16.75 13.28 -19.10
C SER A 342 16.24 11.84 -19.05
N TRP A 343 15.04 11.63 -19.59
CA TRP A 343 14.35 10.34 -19.60
C TRP A 343 14.00 9.90 -21.03
N SER A 344 14.10 8.60 -21.29
CA SER A 344 13.71 7.99 -22.57
C SER A 344 12.71 6.86 -22.35
N GLN A 345 11.62 6.86 -23.11
CA GLN A 345 10.67 5.76 -23.09
C GLN A 345 11.29 4.53 -23.77
N TYR A 346 11.15 3.35 -23.16
CA TYR A 346 11.62 2.09 -23.75
C TYR A 346 10.50 1.05 -23.93
N PHE A 347 9.34 1.27 -23.33
CA PHE A 347 8.21 0.37 -23.44
C PHE A 347 6.89 1.14 -23.47
N THR A 348 5.95 0.68 -24.30
CA THR A 348 4.61 1.29 -24.45
C THR A 348 3.56 0.26 -24.05
N GLY A 349 2.66 0.64 -23.16
CA GLY A 349 1.53 -0.20 -22.78
C GLY A 349 0.37 -0.12 -23.77
N GLY A 350 -0.47 -1.15 -23.76
CA GLY A 350 -1.61 -1.33 -24.64
C GLY A 350 -2.00 -2.82 -24.73
N PRO A 351 -3.03 -3.18 -25.50
CA PRO A 351 -3.40 -4.58 -25.67
C PRO A 351 -2.24 -5.40 -26.26
N GLY A 352 -1.85 -6.47 -25.56
CA GLY A 352 -0.69 -7.31 -25.87
C GLY A 352 0.62 -6.85 -25.21
N THR A 353 0.64 -5.69 -24.57
CA THR A 353 1.78 -5.16 -23.79
C THR A 353 1.35 -4.58 -22.43
N ASN A 354 0.11 -4.82 -21.98
CA ASN A 354 -0.38 -4.31 -20.71
C ASN A 354 0.11 -5.18 -19.54
N LEU A 355 1.20 -4.76 -18.89
CA LEU A 355 1.80 -5.51 -17.78
C LEU A 355 1.15 -5.20 -16.40
N LEU A 356 0.10 -4.37 -16.35
CA LEU A 356 -0.61 -4.04 -15.10
C LEU A 356 -1.99 -4.70 -14.97
N GLY A 357 -2.42 -5.42 -16.01
CA GLY A 357 -3.74 -6.06 -16.07
C GLY A 357 -3.82 -7.47 -15.47
N TRP A 358 -5.00 -8.07 -15.58
CA TRP A 358 -5.37 -9.38 -15.04
C TRP A 358 -4.84 -10.53 -15.88
N MET A 359 -4.77 -10.36 -17.20
CA MET A 359 -4.49 -11.43 -18.15
C MET A 359 -3.01 -11.83 -18.16
N GLY A 360 -2.73 -13.13 -18.14
CA GLY A 360 -1.38 -13.70 -18.14
C GLY A 360 -0.59 -13.53 -19.45
N ASP A 361 -1.25 -13.08 -20.51
CA ASP A 361 -0.68 -12.79 -21.83
C ASP A 361 -0.69 -11.29 -22.18
N ALA A 362 -1.01 -10.43 -21.22
CA ALA A 362 -1.08 -8.97 -21.38
C ALA A 362 -2.09 -8.49 -22.44
N SER A 363 -3.07 -9.32 -22.82
CA SER A 363 -4.05 -9.02 -23.89
C SER A 363 -5.12 -7.99 -23.51
N ASP A 364 -5.32 -7.75 -22.21
CA ASP A 364 -6.22 -6.71 -21.72
C ASP A 364 -5.59 -5.31 -21.81
N ASN A 365 -6.37 -4.28 -21.47
CA ASN A 365 -5.94 -2.88 -21.58
C ASN A 365 -6.18 -2.05 -20.31
N GLY A 366 -6.92 -2.63 -19.35
CA GLY A 366 -7.18 -2.01 -18.06
C GLY A 366 -6.25 -2.55 -17.00
N GLY A 367 -6.29 -1.96 -15.82
CA GLY A 367 -5.57 -2.47 -14.67
C GLY A 367 -6.00 -1.76 -13.42
N GLN A 368 -5.16 -1.85 -12.40
CA GLN A 368 -5.35 -1.21 -11.11
C GLN A 368 -4.13 -0.36 -10.74
N GLY A 369 -3.38 0.15 -11.73
CA GLY A 369 -2.12 0.88 -11.56
C GLY A 369 -2.20 2.18 -10.76
N SER A 370 -3.39 2.69 -10.41
CA SER A 370 -3.55 3.77 -9.43
C SER A 370 -3.58 3.27 -7.97
N TYR A 371 -3.95 2.01 -7.75
CA TYR A 371 -4.10 1.34 -6.46
C TYR A 371 -2.92 0.39 -6.16
N ASP A 372 -2.62 -0.55 -7.06
CA ASP A 372 -1.48 -1.47 -7.00
C ASP A 372 -0.45 -1.13 -8.08
N LEU A 373 0.74 -0.68 -7.66
CA LEU A 373 1.84 -0.41 -8.57
C LEU A 373 3.15 -0.57 -7.82
N THR A 374 4.05 -1.38 -8.38
CA THR A 374 5.40 -1.55 -7.85
C THR A 374 6.39 -1.81 -8.96
N LEU A 375 7.59 -1.26 -8.82
CA LEU A 375 8.72 -1.53 -9.70
C LEU A 375 9.96 -1.83 -8.85
N ALA A 376 10.70 -2.86 -9.19
CA ALA A 376 11.93 -3.23 -8.49
C ALA A 376 13.01 -3.66 -9.48
N ILE A 377 14.24 -3.21 -9.24
CA ILE A 377 15.41 -3.61 -10.03
C ILE A 377 16.35 -4.40 -9.12
N ASP A 378 16.89 -5.51 -9.61
CA ASP A 378 17.85 -6.34 -8.89
C ASP A 378 19.08 -5.51 -8.47
N PRO A 379 19.44 -5.49 -7.17
CA PRO A 379 20.61 -4.76 -6.68
C PRO A 379 21.93 -5.19 -7.30
N ALA A 380 22.00 -6.40 -7.87
CA ALA A 380 23.21 -6.93 -8.50
C ALA A 380 23.18 -6.89 -10.03
N ASN A 381 22.03 -6.61 -10.66
CA ASN A 381 21.91 -6.63 -12.12
C ASN A 381 20.77 -5.73 -12.63
N TYR A 382 21.12 -4.60 -13.24
CA TYR A 382 20.14 -3.65 -13.79
C TYR A 382 19.22 -4.23 -14.87
N SER A 383 19.62 -5.31 -15.56
CA SER A 383 18.76 -5.96 -16.57
C SER A 383 17.63 -6.81 -15.99
N ASN A 384 17.68 -7.11 -14.68
CA ASN A 384 16.65 -7.87 -13.99
C ASN A 384 15.66 -6.91 -13.32
N ILE A 385 14.47 -6.78 -13.88
CA ILE A 385 13.43 -5.84 -13.42
C ILE A 385 12.14 -6.61 -13.17
N TYR A 386 11.42 -6.22 -12.11
CA TYR A 386 10.13 -6.77 -11.71
C TYR A 386 9.11 -5.65 -11.67
N LEU A 387 7.97 -5.85 -12.32
CA LEU A 387 6.88 -4.88 -12.41
C LEU A 387 5.60 -5.55 -11.95
N GLY A 388 4.96 -4.97 -10.94
CA GLY A 388 3.72 -5.45 -10.37
C GLY A 388 2.55 -4.50 -10.64
N GLY A 389 1.41 -5.10 -10.98
CA GLY A 389 0.06 -4.53 -10.93
C GLY A 389 -0.86 -5.61 -10.34
N VAL A 390 -1.85 -6.10 -11.08
CA VAL A 390 -2.60 -7.30 -10.64
C VAL A 390 -1.70 -8.55 -10.61
N ASN A 391 -0.82 -8.70 -11.60
CA ASN A 391 0.16 -9.77 -11.71
C ASN A 391 1.57 -9.26 -11.45
N LEU A 392 2.53 -10.18 -11.25
CA LEU A 392 3.96 -9.84 -11.22
C LEU A 392 4.64 -10.28 -12.51
N TRP A 393 5.15 -9.31 -13.26
CA TRP A 393 5.98 -9.52 -14.46
C TRP A 393 7.46 -9.34 -14.14
N ARG A 394 8.31 -9.99 -14.92
CA ARG A 394 9.76 -9.84 -14.85
C ARG A 394 10.40 -9.79 -16.24
N THR A 395 11.55 -9.13 -16.30
CA THR A 395 12.48 -9.15 -17.43
C THR A 395 13.88 -9.49 -16.93
N THR A 396 14.71 -10.09 -17.79
CA THR A 396 16.13 -10.34 -17.53
C THR A 396 17.03 -9.72 -18.60
N ASP A 397 16.46 -8.93 -19.50
CA ASP A 397 17.14 -8.31 -20.64
C ASP A 397 16.93 -6.79 -20.69
N GLY A 398 16.62 -6.18 -19.54
CA GLY A 398 16.43 -4.72 -19.41
C GLY A 398 15.14 -4.23 -20.06
N GLY A 399 14.10 -5.07 -20.09
CA GLY A 399 12.76 -4.68 -20.54
C GLY A 399 12.48 -4.89 -22.02
N ASN A 400 13.36 -5.59 -22.75
CA ASN A 400 13.12 -5.96 -24.15
C ASN A 400 12.07 -7.08 -24.26
N SER A 401 12.06 -8.02 -23.31
CA SER A 401 11.03 -9.05 -23.18
C SER A 401 10.58 -9.22 -21.73
N TRP A 402 9.30 -9.53 -21.55
CA TRP A 402 8.64 -9.66 -20.25
C TRP A 402 7.93 -11.00 -20.13
N PHE A 403 7.97 -11.57 -18.93
CA PHE A 403 7.36 -12.86 -18.61
C PHE A 403 6.67 -12.76 -17.25
N ILE A 404 5.56 -13.49 -17.09
CA ILE A 404 4.92 -13.66 -15.78
C ILE A 404 5.89 -14.36 -14.82
N SER A 405 6.14 -13.73 -13.67
CA SER A 405 6.81 -14.33 -12.52
C SER A 405 5.81 -15.05 -11.61
N ASN A 406 4.65 -14.43 -11.36
CA ASN A 406 3.50 -15.06 -10.73
C ASN A 406 2.19 -14.45 -11.25
N ILE A 407 1.11 -15.21 -11.16
CA ILE A 407 -0.21 -14.83 -11.69
C ILE A 407 -1.29 -14.99 -10.62
N TRP A 408 -2.29 -14.12 -10.63
CA TRP A 408 -3.36 -14.15 -9.63
C TRP A 408 -4.33 -15.33 -9.76
N SER A 409 -4.47 -15.89 -10.96
CA SER A 409 -5.35 -17.02 -11.25
C SER A 409 -4.74 -17.94 -12.29
N GLY A 410 -4.70 -19.24 -11.99
CA GLY A 410 -4.28 -20.30 -12.89
C GLY A 410 -5.39 -20.83 -13.81
N GLU A 411 -6.57 -20.20 -13.79
CA GLU A 411 -7.72 -20.60 -14.60
C GLU A 411 -7.49 -20.28 -16.09
N SER A 412 -8.01 -21.14 -16.98
CA SER A 412 -7.74 -21.06 -18.42
C SER A 412 -8.21 -19.76 -19.08
N TRP A 413 -9.28 -19.16 -18.59
CA TRP A 413 -9.80 -17.89 -19.10
C TRP A 413 -8.85 -16.71 -18.86
N ASN A 414 -7.90 -16.85 -17.93
CA ASN A 414 -6.92 -15.82 -17.59
C ASN A 414 -5.64 -15.92 -18.44
N ASN A 415 -5.61 -16.81 -19.44
CA ASN A 415 -4.46 -17.11 -20.30
C ASN A 415 -3.14 -17.29 -19.53
N PRO A 416 -3.09 -18.17 -18.51
CA PRO A 416 -1.89 -18.35 -17.71
C PRO A 416 -0.74 -18.95 -18.54
N PRO A 417 0.53 -18.66 -18.18
CA PRO A 417 1.67 -19.38 -18.76
C PRO A 417 1.62 -20.88 -18.36
N PRO A 418 2.37 -21.76 -19.05
CA PRO A 418 2.50 -23.14 -18.63
C PRO A 418 3.05 -23.26 -17.21
N ASN A 419 2.43 -24.10 -16.38
CA ASN A 419 2.78 -24.30 -14.96
C ASN A 419 2.81 -22.99 -14.15
N PRO A 420 1.69 -22.25 -14.09
CA PRO A 420 1.67 -20.94 -13.44
C PRO A 420 1.97 -21.05 -11.94
N GLN A 421 2.75 -20.12 -11.42
CA GLN A 421 2.83 -19.88 -9.98
C GLN A 421 1.69 -18.97 -9.57
N VAL A 422 0.72 -19.52 -8.84
CA VAL A 422 -0.43 -18.75 -8.36
C VAL A 422 -0.06 -18.04 -7.06
N VAL A 423 -0.07 -16.72 -7.08
CA VAL A 423 0.14 -15.83 -5.93
C VAL A 423 -0.97 -14.78 -5.99
N HIS A 424 -1.52 -14.38 -4.85
CA HIS A 424 -2.66 -13.47 -4.81
C HIS A 424 -2.45 -12.18 -5.66
N ALA A 425 -3.56 -11.66 -6.18
CA ALA A 425 -3.61 -10.41 -6.96
C ALA A 425 -3.09 -9.19 -6.17
N ASP A 426 -2.90 -8.10 -6.91
CA ASP A 426 -2.72 -6.73 -6.41
C ASP A 426 -1.36 -6.54 -5.72
N LYS A 427 -0.32 -6.28 -6.52
CA LYS A 427 1.09 -6.18 -6.08
C LYS A 427 1.38 -4.76 -5.57
N HIS A 428 1.36 -4.60 -4.26
CA HIS A 428 1.58 -3.32 -3.59
C HIS A 428 3.05 -2.97 -3.38
N HIS A 429 3.90 -3.97 -3.17
CA HIS A 429 5.34 -3.73 -3.00
C HIS A 429 6.17 -4.99 -3.28
N VAL A 430 7.10 -4.86 -4.21
CA VAL A 430 8.09 -5.90 -4.52
C VAL A 430 9.48 -5.35 -4.20
N THR A 431 10.29 -6.11 -3.46
CA THR A 431 11.62 -5.64 -3.06
C THR A 431 12.59 -6.78 -2.78
N PHE A 432 13.88 -6.48 -2.91
CA PHE A 432 14.97 -7.41 -2.65
C PHE A 432 15.43 -7.36 -1.20
N HIS A 433 15.80 -8.51 -0.66
CA HIS A 433 16.41 -8.57 0.66
C HIS A 433 17.83 -7.97 0.63
N PRO A 434 18.13 -6.92 1.41
CA PRO A 434 19.40 -6.19 1.29
C PRO A 434 20.63 -7.02 1.73
N LEU A 435 20.43 -8.02 2.59
CA LEU A 435 21.51 -8.91 3.08
C LEU A 435 21.54 -10.29 2.42
N GLN A 436 20.63 -10.59 1.49
CA GLN A 436 20.53 -11.91 0.87
C GLN A 436 20.35 -11.73 -0.64
N PRO A 437 21.46 -11.70 -1.41
CA PRO A 437 21.41 -11.52 -2.86
C PRO A 437 20.44 -12.51 -3.54
N GLY A 438 19.61 -12.00 -4.44
CA GLY A 438 18.64 -12.80 -5.20
C GLY A 438 17.39 -13.25 -4.43
N VAL A 439 17.26 -12.90 -3.14
CA VAL A 439 16.02 -13.11 -2.38
C VAL A 439 15.09 -11.92 -2.59
N LEU A 440 13.86 -12.21 -3.04
CA LEU A 440 12.83 -11.23 -3.39
C LEU A 440 11.57 -11.47 -2.57
N PHE A 441 10.87 -10.39 -2.24
CA PHE A 441 9.58 -10.42 -1.56
C PHE A 441 8.51 -9.74 -2.42
N ASP A 442 7.29 -10.26 -2.36
CA ASP A 442 6.08 -9.76 -3.02
C ASP A 442 5.02 -9.55 -1.92
N CYS A 443 4.66 -8.29 -1.68
CA CYS A 443 3.60 -7.86 -0.79
C CYS A 443 2.36 -7.51 -1.61
N ASN A 444 1.24 -8.13 -1.28
CA ASN A 444 0.00 -8.03 -2.04
C ASN A 444 -1.24 -8.19 -1.14
N ASP A 445 -2.43 -8.17 -1.73
CA ASP A 445 -3.71 -8.28 -1.01
C ASP A 445 -3.89 -9.61 -0.27
N GLY A 446 -3.11 -10.63 -0.63
CA GLY A 446 -3.14 -11.93 0.03
C GLY A 446 -2.10 -12.11 1.14
N GLY A 447 -1.10 -11.23 1.23
CA GLY A 447 -0.07 -11.33 2.26
C GLY A 447 1.34 -11.01 1.75
N VAL A 448 2.33 -11.72 2.29
CA VAL A 448 3.76 -11.58 1.95
C VAL A 448 4.34 -12.90 1.46
N TYR A 449 4.89 -12.86 0.26
CA TYR A 449 5.46 -14.03 -0.43
C TYR A 449 6.95 -13.83 -0.66
N LYS A 450 7.71 -14.92 -0.63
CA LYS A 450 9.16 -14.92 -0.81
C LYS A 450 9.59 -15.79 -1.98
N SER A 451 10.54 -15.31 -2.75
CA SER A 451 11.26 -16.08 -3.76
C SER A 451 12.76 -16.08 -3.48
N THR A 452 13.43 -17.20 -3.73
CA THR A 452 14.89 -17.36 -3.58
C THR A 452 15.55 -17.83 -4.88
N ASN A 453 14.83 -17.78 -6.00
CA ASN A 453 15.28 -18.31 -7.29
C ASN A 453 14.91 -17.37 -8.45
N GLY A 454 14.96 -16.05 -8.20
CA GLY A 454 14.67 -15.02 -9.20
C GLY A 454 13.21 -14.97 -9.63
N GLY A 455 12.26 -15.20 -8.71
CA GLY A 455 10.83 -15.13 -9.00
C GLY A 455 10.30 -16.30 -9.82
N ASN A 456 10.99 -17.45 -9.86
CA ASN A 456 10.48 -18.66 -10.54
C ASN A 456 9.46 -19.42 -9.68
N THR A 457 9.63 -19.41 -8.36
CA THR A 457 8.67 -19.96 -7.40
C THR A 457 8.52 -19.03 -6.20
N TRP A 458 7.36 -19.09 -5.57
CA TRP A 458 6.98 -18.21 -4.46
C TRP A 458 6.45 -19.04 -3.29
N THR A 459 6.86 -18.66 -2.08
CA THR A 459 6.41 -19.27 -0.82
C THR A 459 5.65 -18.24 -0.01
N ASP A 460 4.43 -18.57 0.40
CA ASP A 460 3.64 -17.75 1.32
C ASP A 460 4.29 -17.76 2.72
N LEU A 461 4.48 -16.57 3.30
CA LEU A 461 5.03 -16.38 4.64
C LEU A 461 4.01 -15.73 5.59
N SER A 462 2.73 -15.70 5.23
CA SER A 462 1.73 -14.85 5.90
C SER A 462 1.06 -15.51 7.11
N ASP A 463 1.21 -16.83 7.26
CA ASP A 463 0.69 -17.58 8.41
C ASP A 463 1.17 -16.98 9.74
N GLY A 464 0.22 -16.66 10.63
CA GLY A 464 0.44 -16.01 11.92
C GLY A 464 0.13 -14.52 11.95
N ILE A 465 0.05 -13.85 10.80
CA ILE A 465 -0.45 -12.47 10.71
C ILE A 465 -1.98 -12.48 10.87
N VAL A 466 -2.53 -11.45 11.54
CA VAL A 466 -3.98 -11.27 11.71
C VAL A 466 -4.35 -9.85 11.25
N ASN A 467 -4.61 -9.71 9.94
CA ASN A 467 -4.88 -8.42 9.30
C ASN A 467 -6.02 -8.48 8.27
N SER A 468 -6.82 -9.55 8.28
CA SER A 468 -7.86 -9.76 7.27
C SER A 468 -8.85 -8.60 7.23
N GLN A 469 -8.99 -8.00 6.05
CA GLN A 469 -10.05 -7.03 5.75
C GLN A 469 -11.32 -7.85 5.44
N MET A 470 -12.37 -7.71 6.25
CA MET A 470 -13.67 -8.37 6.02
C MET A 470 -14.66 -7.48 5.28
#